data_AF-A0A8D9HMT9-F1
#
_entry.id   AF-A0A8D9HMT9-F1
#
_cell.length_a   1.000
_cell.length_b   1.000
_cell.length_c   1.000
_cell.angle_alpha   90.00
_cell.angle_beta   90.00
_cell.angle_gamma   90.00
#
_symmetry.space_group_name_H-M   'P 1'
#
loop_
_entity.id
_entity.type
_entity.pdbx_description
1 polymer ?
#
loop_
_entity_poly.entity_id
_entity_poly.type
_entity_poly.pdbx_seq_one_letter_code
_entity_poly.pdbx_strand_id
1 'polypeptide(L)'
;MIRSFASSVTYSGEAEEECSELIEYDASLDYLCNLSPQRFQALYASKLPQSITGEEFMEKYGDHWDSVTTIDRKGTYHIMAPTKHPIYENFGVQAFKALLTATPSEEQVIGLRGGLCTSAMIATVRVGLALMVQTD
;
A
#
# COMPACT_ATOMS: atom_id res chain seq x y z
N MET A 1 -4.79 -6.24 -9.84
CA MET A 1 -3.34 -6.04 -9.61
C MET A 1 -2.71 -7.14 -8.74
N ILE A 2 -3.34 -7.56 -7.62
CA ILE A 2 -2.80 -8.58 -6.70
C ILE A 2 -2.66 -9.98 -7.35
N ARG A 3 -3.63 -10.41 -8.18
CA ARG A 3 -3.59 -11.72 -8.88
C ARG A 3 -2.33 -11.96 -9.73
N SER A 4 -1.77 -10.92 -10.34
CA SER A 4 -0.59 -11.08 -11.22
C SER A 4 0.71 -11.33 -10.43
N PHE A 5 0.72 -11.06 -9.12
CA PHE A 5 1.90 -11.24 -8.25
C PHE A 5 1.92 -12.59 -7.53
N ALA A 6 0.80 -13.30 -7.48
CA ALA A 6 0.63 -14.53 -6.72
C ALA A 6 1.26 -15.78 -7.38
N SER A 7 1.57 -15.72 -8.69
CA SER A 7 1.87 -16.93 -9.49
C SER A 7 3.27 -17.56 -9.27
N SER A 8 4.12 -17.07 -8.35
CA SER A 8 5.53 -17.47 -8.28
C SER A 8 5.99 -18.11 -6.95
N VAL A 9 5.10 -18.73 -6.17
CA VAL A 9 5.47 -19.34 -4.87
C VAL A 9 5.36 -20.86 -4.94
N THR A 10 6.45 -21.57 -4.65
CA THR A 10 6.49 -23.02 -4.43
C THR A 10 7.06 -23.32 -3.04
N TYR A 11 6.30 -23.95 -2.15
CA TYR A 11 6.81 -24.57 -0.90
C TYR A 11 5.77 -25.51 -0.25
N SER A 12 6.17 -26.78 -0.06
CA SER A 12 5.54 -27.97 0.56
C SER A 12 4.11 -27.93 1.16
N GLY A 13 3.31 -28.88 0.67
CA GLY A 13 1.85 -29.11 0.68
C GLY A 13 0.93 -28.94 1.90
N GLU A 14 1.37 -28.53 3.09
CA GLU A 14 0.43 -28.20 4.20
C GLU A 14 0.43 -26.69 4.51
N ALA A 15 1.57 -26.04 4.29
CA ALA A 15 1.66 -24.59 4.20
C ALA A 15 1.09 -24.04 2.88
N GLU A 16 0.90 -24.90 1.87
CA GLU A 16 0.37 -24.50 0.55
C GLU A 16 -1.10 -24.10 0.63
N GLU A 17 -1.94 -24.83 1.38
CA GLU A 17 -3.36 -24.52 1.48
C GLU A 17 -3.61 -23.25 2.30
N GLU A 18 -2.98 -23.11 3.48
CA GLU A 18 -3.09 -21.90 4.30
C GLU A 18 -2.51 -20.66 3.58
N CYS A 19 -1.41 -20.81 2.85
CA CYS A 19 -0.85 -19.72 2.05
C CYS A 19 -1.76 -19.36 0.86
N SER A 20 -2.37 -20.37 0.21
CA SER A 20 -3.29 -20.17 -0.91
C SER A 20 -4.57 -19.46 -0.48
N GLU A 21 -5.20 -19.88 0.63
CA GLU A 21 -6.39 -19.22 1.18
C GLU A 21 -6.14 -17.76 1.56
N LEU A 22 -4.98 -17.46 2.16
CA LEU A 22 -4.62 -16.08 2.50
C LEU A 22 -4.34 -15.21 1.26
N ILE A 23 -3.84 -15.79 0.17
CA ILE A 23 -3.66 -15.09 -1.11
C ILE A 23 -5.01 -14.83 -1.79
N GLU A 24 -5.96 -15.77 -1.70
CA GLU A 24 -7.32 -15.58 -2.19
C GLU A 24 -8.05 -14.48 -1.41
N TYR A 25 -7.89 -14.46 -0.08
CA TYR A 25 -8.37 -13.36 0.75
C TYR A 25 -7.78 -12.01 0.32
N ASP A 26 -6.44 -11.93 0.18
CA ASP A 26 -5.77 -10.71 -0.26
C ASP A 26 -6.27 -10.26 -1.65
N ALA A 27 -6.57 -11.20 -2.54
CA ALA A 27 -7.12 -10.92 -3.87
C ALA A 27 -8.60 -10.50 -3.85
N SER A 28 -9.33 -10.78 -2.77
CA SER A 28 -10.72 -10.36 -2.57
C SER A 28 -10.86 -8.95 -1.98
N LEU A 29 -9.76 -8.32 -1.56
CA LEU A 29 -9.77 -6.95 -1.03
C LEU A 29 -10.19 -5.95 -2.11
N ASP A 30 -11.17 -5.11 -1.78
CA ASP A 30 -11.63 -4.03 -2.67
C ASP A 30 -10.55 -2.97 -2.93
N TYR A 31 -9.71 -2.70 -1.92
CA TYR A 31 -8.64 -1.71 -1.98
C TYR A 31 -7.34 -2.26 -1.41
N LEU A 32 -6.22 -2.00 -2.08
CA LEU A 32 -4.89 -2.44 -1.65
C LEU A 32 -4.52 -1.94 -0.24
N CYS A 33 -4.98 -0.74 0.14
CA CYS A 33 -4.70 -0.16 1.46
C CYS A 33 -5.36 -0.91 2.62
N ASN A 34 -6.29 -1.84 2.36
CA ASN A 34 -6.87 -2.72 3.37
C ASN A 34 -5.94 -3.87 3.77
N LEU A 35 -4.83 -4.07 3.05
CA LEU A 35 -3.77 -4.99 3.45
C LEU A 35 -3.08 -4.47 4.72
N SER A 36 -2.72 -5.34 5.66
CA SER A 36 -1.94 -4.90 6.83
C SER A 36 -0.47 -4.63 6.46
N PRO A 37 0.22 -3.69 7.13
CA PRO A 37 1.64 -3.45 6.92
C PRO A 37 2.51 -4.71 7.08
N GLN A 38 2.21 -5.56 8.06
CA GLN A 38 2.92 -6.81 8.32
C GLN A 38 2.77 -7.78 7.15
N ARG A 39 1.54 -7.93 6.66
CA ARG A 39 1.21 -8.79 5.51
C ARG A 39 1.91 -8.29 4.24
N PHE A 40 1.87 -6.98 3.99
CA PHE A 40 2.60 -6.34 2.88
C PHE A 40 4.11 -6.62 2.93
N GLN A 41 4.73 -6.36 4.09
CA GLN A 41 6.18 -6.49 4.26
C GLN A 41 6.65 -7.94 4.13
N ALA A 42 5.89 -8.90 4.66
CA ALA A 42 6.26 -10.30 4.66
C ALA A 42 6.17 -10.94 3.27
N LEU A 43 5.16 -10.58 2.48
CA LEU A 43 4.84 -11.34 1.25
C LEU A 43 5.02 -10.60 -0.06
N TYR A 44 4.93 -9.27 -0.06
CA TYR A 44 4.81 -8.49 -1.29
C TYR A 44 5.97 -7.51 -1.48
N ALA A 45 6.45 -6.88 -0.41
CA ALA A 45 7.48 -5.84 -0.50
C ALA A 45 8.75 -6.30 -1.22
N SER A 46 9.24 -7.50 -0.94
CA SER A 46 10.44 -8.05 -1.59
C SER A 46 10.24 -8.45 -3.05
N LYS A 47 8.99 -8.63 -3.48
CA LYS A 47 8.66 -9.08 -4.83
C LYS A 47 8.40 -7.90 -5.77
N LEU A 48 8.04 -6.73 -5.25
CA LEU A 48 7.79 -5.53 -6.06
C LEU A 48 9.08 -5.03 -6.73
N PRO A 49 9.01 -4.62 -8.01
CA PRO A 49 10.13 -3.92 -8.64
C PRO A 49 10.38 -2.59 -7.93
N GLN A 50 11.60 -2.07 -8.02
CA GLN A 50 11.90 -0.73 -7.49
C GLN A 50 11.22 0.37 -8.32
N SER A 51 11.19 0.18 -9.65
CA SER A 51 10.60 1.09 -10.61
C SER A 51 10.06 0.34 -11.83
N ILE A 52 9.21 1.01 -12.61
CA ILE A 52 8.68 0.57 -13.90
C ILE A 52 8.58 1.77 -14.83
N THR A 53 8.82 1.59 -16.12
CA THR A 53 8.58 2.64 -17.11
C THR A 53 7.08 2.77 -17.41
N GLY A 54 6.65 3.95 -17.87
CA GLY A 54 5.27 4.13 -18.32
C GLY A 54 4.90 3.22 -19.48
N GLU A 55 5.85 2.95 -20.39
CA GLU A 55 5.68 2.01 -21.50
C GLU A 55 5.41 0.58 -21.00
N GLU A 56 6.28 0.03 -20.15
CA GLU A 56 6.09 -1.30 -19.55
C GLU A 56 4.79 -1.40 -18.75
N PHE A 57 4.43 -0.33 -18.03
CA PHE A 57 3.17 -0.27 -17.29
C PHE A 57 1.97 -0.38 -18.25
N MET A 58 1.96 0.43 -19.32
CA MET A 58 0.88 0.46 -20.30
C MET A 58 0.75 -0.85 -21.07
N GLU A 59 1.87 -1.49 -21.43
CA GLU A 59 1.86 -2.81 -22.08
C GLU A 59 1.27 -3.89 -21.16
N LYS A 60 1.61 -3.85 -19.88
CA LYS A 60 1.22 -4.89 -18.93
C LYS A 60 -0.18 -4.70 -18.35
N TYR A 61 -0.58 -3.46 -18.09
CA TYR A 61 -1.79 -3.14 -17.31
C TYR A 61 -2.79 -2.27 -18.08
N GLY A 62 -2.39 -1.67 -19.20
CA GLY A 62 -3.22 -0.70 -19.93
C GLY A 62 -3.32 0.65 -19.22
N ASP A 63 -4.29 1.45 -19.67
CA ASP A 63 -4.57 2.77 -19.09
C ASP A 63 -5.35 2.66 -17.77
N HIS A 64 -5.23 3.66 -16.90
CA HIS A 64 -5.88 3.69 -15.58
C HIS A 64 -7.25 4.41 -15.58
N TRP A 65 -7.73 4.88 -16.74
CA TRP A 65 -9.06 5.50 -16.94
C TRP A 65 -9.36 6.67 -15.99
N ASP A 66 -8.33 7.43 -15.63
CA ASP A 66 -8.49 8.67 -14.87
C ASP A 66 -8.41 9.83 -15.85
N SER A 67 -9.41 10.72 -15.82
CA SER A 67 -9.46 11.89 -16.69
C SER A 67 -8.45 12.99 -16.30
N VAL A 68 -7.92 12.94 -15.07
CA VAL A 68 -7.07 13.99 -14.52
C VAL A 68 -5.59 13.68 -14.71
N THR A 69 -5.20 12.42 -14.71
CA THR A 69 -3.81 11.99 -14.85
C THR A 69 -3.58 11.29 -16.18
N THR A 70 -2.35 11.31 -16.68
CA THR A 70 -1.94 10.60 -17.89
C THR A 70 -0.59 9.98 -17.67
N ILE A 71 -0.43 8.72 -18.08
CA ILE A 71 0.84 8.02 -17.97
C ILE A 71 1.78 8.49 -19.09
N ASP A 72 2.90 9.10 -18.71
CA ASP A 72 3.99 9.36 -19.65
C ASP A 72 4.73 8.05 -19.92
N ARG A 73 4.65 7.58 -21.17
CA ARG A 73 5.32 6.34 -21.60
C ARG A 73 6.83 6.39 -21.42
N LYS A 74 7.45 7.57 -21.52
CA LYS A 74 8.90 7.74 -21.35
C LYS A 74 9.30 7.94 -19.89
N GLY A 75 8.33 8.18 -19.01
CA GLY A 75 8.54 8.35 -17.59
C GLY A 75 8.97 7.05 -16.91
N THR A 76 9.73 7.18 -15.82
CA THR A 76 10.06 6.08 -14.91
C THR A 76 9.44 6.34 -13.56
N TYR A 77 8.66 5.38 -13.06
CA TYR A 77 7.87 5.51 -11.85
C TYR A 77 8.41 4.60 -10.75
N HIS A 78 8.61 5.14 -9.56
CA HIS A 78 8.95 4.35 -8.37
C HIS A 78 7.72 3.62 -7.85
N ILE A 79 7.85 2.34 -7.52
CA ILE A 79 6.70 1.52 -7.10
C ILE A 79 6.59 1.44 -5.57
N MET A 80 7.73 1.25 -4.89
CA MET A 80 7.74 0.90 -3.47
C MET A 80 7.07 1.96 -2.59
N ALA A 81 7.50 3.22 -2.70
CA ALA A 81 6.98 4.28 -1.84
C ALA A 81 5.48 4.57 -2.10
N PRO A 82 5.01 4.73 -3.37
CA PRO A 82 3.58 4.91 -3.65
C PRO A 82 2.72 3.72 -3.26
N THR A 83 3.25 2.49 -3.28
CA THR A 83 2.52 1.29 -2.83
C THR A 83 2.42 1.23 -1.31
N LYS A 84 3.54 1.49 -0.62
CA LYS A 84 3.63 1.42 0.84
C LYS A 84 2.79 2.48 1.54
N HIS A 85 2.78 3.70 0.99
CA HIS A 85 2.15 4.85 1.62
C HIS A 85 0.67 4.64 1.99
N PRO A 86 -0.24 4.30 1.06
CA PRO A 86 -1.66 4.15 1.38
C PRO A 86 -1.94 3.00 2.35
N ILE A 87 -1.12 1.94 2.33
CA ILE A 87 -1.22 0.82 3.29
C ILE A 87 -0.93 1.28 4.72
N TYR A 88 0.21 1.96 4.92
CA TYR A 88 0.63 2.39 6.25
C TYR A 88 -0.24 3.53 6.78
N GLU A 89 -0.69 4.43 5.90
CA GLU A 89 -1.59 5.52 6.28
C GLU A 89 -2.96 4.99 6.68
N ASN A 90 -3.56 4.08 5.90
CA ASN A 90 -4.85 3.48 6.27
C ASN A 90 -4.73 2.71 7.59
N PHE A 91 -3.64 1.97 7.81
CA PHE A 91 -3.40 1.32 9.11
C PHE A 91 -3.39 2.33 10.28
N GLY A 92 -2.72 3.48 10.10
CA GLY A 92 -2.72 4.56 11.08
C GLY A 92 -4.11 5.13 11.34
N VAL A 93 -4.90 5.33 10.29
CA VAL A 93 -6.30 5.79 10.38
C VAL A 93 -7.17 4.78 11.14
N GLN A 94 -7.05 3.48 10.84
CA GLN A 94 -7.81 2.45 11.54
C GLN A 94 -7.41 2.34 13.01
N ALA A 95 -6.12 2.43 13.32
CA ALA A 95 -5.64 2.47 14.71
C ALA A 95 -6.20 3.67 15.47
N PHE A 96 -6.18 4.85 14.85
CA PHE A 96 -6.76 6.06 15.44
C PHE A 96 -8.27 5.94 15.65
N LYS A 97 -9.00 5.37 14.69
CA LYS A 97 -10.44 5.08 14.81
C LYS A 97 -10.71 4.13 15.97
N ALA A 98 -9.95 3.04 16.10
CA ALA A 98 -10.09 2.10 17.22
C ALA A 98 -9.90 2.79 18.57
N LEU A 99 -8.93 3.70 18.68
CA LEU A 99 -8.70 4.51 19.88
C LEU A 99 -9.82 5.51 20.18
N LEU A 100 -10.48 6.06 19.16
CA LEU A 100 -11.68 6.89 19.34
C LEU A 100 -12.86 6.07 19.90
N THR A 101 -12.98 4.82 19.48
CA THR A 101 -14.11 3.95 19.85
C THR A 101 -13.86 3.12 21.11
N ALA A 102 -12.61 2.98 21.54
CA ALA A 102 -12.27 2.29 22.78
C ALA A 102 -12.77 3.11 23.98
N THR A 103 -13.53 2.48 24.88
CA THR A 103 -13.93 3.07 26.16
C THR A 103 -12.68 3.25 27.04
N PRO A 104 -12.18 4.47 27.29
CA PRO A 104 -10.91 4.62 27.95
C PRO A 104 -11.03 4.98 29.44
N SER A 105 -9.99 4.72 30.23
CA SER A 105 -9.64 5.58 31.36
C SER A 105 -8.89 6.81 30.82
N GLU A 106 -9.21 8.00 31.33
CA GLU A 106 -8.96 9.30 30.67
C GLU A 106 -7.49 9.62 30.29
N GLU A 107 -6.49 9.04 30.97
CA GLU A 107 -5.07 9.43 30.81
C GLU A 107 -4.34 8.79 29.62
N GLN A 108 -4.72 7.58 29.19
CA GLN A 108 -3.97 6.86 28.12
C GLN A 108 -4.28 7.39 26.71
N VAL A 109 -5.35 8.17 26.59
CA VAL A 109 -5.93 8.58 25.31
C VAL A 109 -5.26 9.81 24.72
N ILE A 110 -4.84 10.75 25.55
CA ILE A 110 -4.37 12.08 25.10
C ILE A 110 -2.98 11.98 24.45
N GLY A 111 -2.07 11.17 25.01
CA GLY A 111 -0.71 11.00 24.48
C GLY A 111 -0.66 10.24 23.15
N LEU A 112 -1.47 9.19 23.01
CA LEU A 112 -1.48 8.35 21.82
C LEU A 112 -2.20 9.00 20.62
N ARG A 113 -3.20 9.86 20.89
CA ARG A 113 -3.90 10.65 19.85
C ARG A 113 -2.97 11.67 19.18
N GLY A 114 -2.09 12.33 19.94
CA GLY A 114 -1.18 13.36 19.40
C GLY A 114 -0.08 12.81 18.49
N GLY A 115 0.49 11.64 18.81
CA GLY A 115 1.62 11.05 18.07
C GLY A 115 1.26 10.50 16.68
N LEU A 116 0.02 10.05 16.47
CA LEU A 116 -0.42 9.49 15.19
C LEU A 116 -0.75 10.58 14.16
N CYS A 117 -1.30 11.72 14.58
CA CYS A 117 -1.58 12.85 13.69
C CYS A 117 -0.30 13.45 13.07
N THR A 118 0.80 13.54 13.82
CA THR A 118 2.06 14.09 13.31
C THR A 118 2.75 13.17 12.31
N SER A 119 2.67 11.84 12.50
CA SER A 119 3.25 10.88 11.56
C SER A 119 2.51 10.83 10.22
N ALA A 120 1.18 11.01 10.21
CA ALA A 120 0.41 11.08 8.97
C ALA A 120 0.78 12.34 8.17
N MET A 121 0.86 13.49 8.83
CA MET A 121 1.13 14.78 8.18
C MET A 121 2.53 14.84 7.53
N ILE A 122 3.55 14.24 8.16
CA ILE A 122 4.91 14.18 7.59
C ILE A 122 4.99 13.22 6.38
N ALA A 123 4.21 12.13 6.37
CA ALA A 123 4.22 11.16 5.27
C ALA A 123 3.54 11.73 4.01
N THR A 124 2.38 12.38 4.14
CA THR A 124 1.64 12.98 3.01
C THR A 124 2.46 14.08 2.33
N VAL A 125 3.16 14.94 3.09
CA VAL A 125 3.99 16.02 2.52
C VAL A 125 5.19 15.48 1.74
N ARG A 126 5.80 14.37 2.19
CA ARG A 126 6.96 13.79 1.49
C ARG A 126 6.59 13.04 0.21
N VAL A 127 5.44 12.39 0.15
CA VAL A 127 5.01 11.63 -1.03
C VAL A 127 4.29 12.52 -2.04
N GLY A 128 3.50 13.51 -1.58
CA GLY A 128 2.93 14.53 -2.46
C GLY A 128 4.01 15.31 -3.20
N LEU A 129 5.13 15.64 -2.54
CA LEU A 129 6.27 16.28 -3.20
C LEU A 129 6.98 15.34 -4.19
N ALA A 130 7.02 14.03 -3.94
CA ALA A 130 7.63 13.06 -4.86
C ALA A 130 6.77 12.76 -6.11
N LEU A 131 5.44 12.95 -6.02
CA LEU A 131 4.52 12.86 -7.17
C LEU A 131 4.36 14.20 -7.90
N MET A 132 4.67 15.34 -7.26
CA MET A 132 4.56 16.69 -7.86
C MET A 132 5.89 17.28 -8.34
N VAL A 133 7.06 16.79 -7.90
CA VAL A 133 8.37 17.24 -8.40
C VAL A 133 8.83 16.33 -9.53
N GLN A 134 8.11 16.41 -10.64
CA GLN A 134 8.64 16.15 -11.99
C GLN A 134 8.20 17.30 -12.91
N THR A 135 8.45 18.54 -12.47
CA THR A 135 8.40 19.72 -13.32
C THR A 135 9.83 20.16 -13.61
N ASP A 136 10.12 20.16 -14.91
CA ASP A 136 11.29 20.62 -15.66
C ASP A 136 12.56 19.73 -15.67
#